data_AF-A0A3N5T7M0-F1
#
_entry.id   AF-A0A3N5T7M0-F1
#
_cell.length_a   1.000
_cell.length_b   1.000
_cell.length_c   1.000
_cell.angle_alpha   90.00
_cell.angle_beta   90.00
_cell.angle_gamma   90.00
#
_symmetry.space_group_name_H-M   'P 1'
#
loop_
_entity.id
_entity.type
_entity.pdbx_description
1 polymer ?
#
loop_
_entity_poly.entity_id
_entity_poly.type
_entity_poly.pdbx_seq_one_letter_code
_entity_poly.pdbx_strand_id
1 'polypeptide(L)'
;DPEFATVGLTEAQAEAEGYRVLTTYLQLDRVPKAHVMGEMLGGVLLTAEQGSGRVLGVQMLCPRAADIIQEATLAVRFGLTVVDLATTVHVYPSISDGLRQAAQRNAVAQNLL
;
A
#
# COMPACT_ATOMS: atom_id res chain seq x y z
N ASP A 1 16.56 -11.48 -4.02
CA ASP A 1 15.35 -12.07 -3.42
C ASP A 1 14.42 -10.96 -2.96
N PRO A 2 13.36 -10.62 -3.71
CA PRO A 2 12.26 -9.86 -3.10
C PRO A 2 11.42 -10.82 -2.25
N GLU A 3 11.03 -10.37 -1.06
CA GLU A 3 10.03 -11.06 -0.26
C GLU A 3 8.63 -10.72 -0.78
N PHE A 4 7.70 -11.65 -0.60
CA PHE A 4 6.28 -11.41 -0.84
C PHE A 4 5.53 -11.42 0.50
N ALA A 5 4.71 -10.40 0.72
CA ALA A 5 3.87 -10.30 1.91
C ALA A 5 2.47 -9.79 1.56
N THR A 6 1.45 -10.22 2.29
CA THR A 6 0.07 -9.81 2.10
C THR A 6 -0.66 -9.65 3.43
N VAL A 7 -1.59 -8.69 3.52
CA VAL A 7 -2.51 -8.52 4.64
C VAL A 7 -3.86 -8.01 4.16
N GLY A 8 -4.94 -8.45 4.82
CA GLY A 8 -6.30 -8.06 4.44
C GLY A 8 -6.78 -8.77 3.17
N LEU A 9 -7.65 -8.09 2.42
CA LEU A 9 -8.30 -8.62 1.23
C LEU A 9 -7.51 -8.28 -0.04
N THR A 10 -7.42 -9.25 -0.93
CA THR A 10 -7.13 -8.97 -2.35
C THR A 10 -8.33 -8.28 -3.02
N GLU A 11 -8.13 -7.64 -4.17
CA GLU A 11 -9.21 -7.07 -4.98
C GLU A 11 -10.34 -8.07 -5.24
N ALA A 12 -10.00 -9.26 -5.72
CA ALA A 12 -10.99 -10.31 -6.01
C ALA A 12 -11.76 -10.77 -4.76
N GLN A 13 -11.11 -10.84 -3.60
CA GLN A 13 -11.78 -11.17 -2.33
C GLN A 13 -12.70 -10.03 -1.88
N ALA A 14 -12.25 -8.78 -1.98
CA ALA A 14 -13.04 -7.63 -1.60
C ALA A 14 -14.29 -7.46 -2.50
N GLU A 15 -14.15 -7.67 -3.81
CA GLU A 15 -15.27 -7.70 -4.74
C GLU A 15 -16.24 -8.85 -4.43
N ALA A 16 -15.74 -10.04 -4.09
CA ALA A 16 -16.56 -11.18 -3.70
C ALA A 16 -17.33 -10.94 -2.38
N GLU A 17 -16.78 -10.12 -1.48
CA GLU A 17 -17.46 -9.65 -0.26
C GLU A 17 -18.43 -8.48 -0.50
N GLY A 18 -18.52 -7.98 -1.74
CA GLY A 18 -19.47 -6.94 -2.15
C GLY A 18 -18.95 -5.50 -2.01
N TYR A 19 -17.65 -5.31 -1.74
CA TYR A 19 -17.05 -3.98 -1.76
C TYR A 19 -16.90 -3.48 -3.19
N ARG A 20 -17.15 -2.18 -3.40
CA ARG A 20 -16.61 -1.46 -4.54
C ARG A 20 -15.21 -1.01 -4.18
N VAL A 21 -14.21 -1.35 -4.98
CA VAL A 21 -12.81 -1.12 -4.64
C VAL A 21 -12.07 -0.35 -5.71
N LEU A 22 -11.01 0.32 -5.28
CA LEU A 22 -9.97 0.84 -6.16
C LEU A 22 -8.63 0.27 -5.71
N THR A 23 -7.95 -0.43 -6.61
CA THR A 23 -6.61 -0.97 -6.38
C THR A 23 -5.56 -0.11 -7.09
N THR A 24 -4.50 0.26 -6.37
CA THR A 24 -3.35 0.99 -6.93
C THR A 24 -2.07 0.20 -6.77
N TYR A 25 -1.30 0.14 -7.86
CA TYR A 25 0.05 -0.43 -7.86
C TYR A 25 1.10 0.68 -7.92
N LEU A 26 2.03 0.67 -6.95
CA LEU A 26 3.24 1.48 -6.96
C LEU A 26 4.43 0.57 -7.26
N GLN A 27 5.08 0.79 -8.39
CA GLN A 27 6.35 0.14 -8.71
C GLN A 27 7.44 0.58 -7.73
N LEU A 28 8.28 -0.36 -7.31
CA LEU A 28 9.33 -0.09 -6.32
C LEU A 28 10.40 0.87 -6.85
N ASP A 29 10.56 0.98 -8.17
CA ASP A 29 11.42 1.97 -8.83
C ASP A 29 11.00 3.44 -8.57
N ARG A 30 9.81 3.68 -8.02
CA ARG A 30 9.34 5.00 -7.56
C ARG A 30 9.75 5.32 -6.13
N VAL A 31 10.29 4.35 -5.39
CA VAL A 31 10.70 4.53 -4.00
C VAL A 31 12.19 4.87 -3.95
N PRO A 32 12.61 6.07 -3.47
CA PRO A 32 14.01 6.48 -3.50
C PRO A 32 14.96 5.51 -2.77
N LYS A 33 14.50 4.87 -1.69
CA LYS A 33 15.31 3.89 -0.96
C LYS A 33 15.67 2.66 -1.81
N ALA A 34 14.81 2.25 -2.75
CA ALA A 34 15.05 1.15 -3.67
C ALA A 34 16.25 1.41 -4.58
N HIS A 35 16.41 2.66 -5.04
CA HIS A 35 17.59 3.08 -5.81
C HIS A 35 18.87 3.04 -4.99
N VAL A 36 18.82 3.50 -3.74
CA VAL A 36 19.96 3.46 -2.81
C VAL A 36 20.41 2.02 -2.54
N MET A 37 19.47 1.07 -2.51
CA MET A 37 19.76 -0.35 -2.27
C MET A 37 20.13 -1.12 -3.54
N GLY A 38 19.88 -0.57 -4.73
CA GLY A 38 20.00 -1.31 -5.99
C GLY A 38 18.92 -2.38 -6.18
N GLU A 39 17.81 -2.30 -5.44
CA GLU A 39 16.75 -3.32 -5.40
C GLU A 39 15.41 -2.71 -5.83
N MET A 40 15.12 -2.74 -7.13
CA MET A 40 13.95 -2.07 -7.73
C MET A 40 12.84 -3.03 -8.19
N LEU A 41 13.03 -4.33 -8.02
CA LEU A 41 12.07 -5.34 -8.46
C LEU A 41 10.85 -5.37 -7.54
N GLY A 42 9.66 -5.34 -8.14
CA GLY A 42 8.39 -5.47 -7.45
C GLY A 42 7.71 -4.14 -7.12
N GLY A 43 6.97 -4.09 -6.02
CA GLY A 43 6.16 -2.92 -5.67
C GLY A 43 5.14 -3.17 -4.56
N VAL A 44 4.26 -2.18 -4.37
CA VAL A 44 3.17 -2.18 -3.39
C VAL A 44 1.85 -2.13 -4.14
N LEU A 45 0.97 -3.09 -3.88
CA LEU A 45 -0.41 -3.12 -4.38
C LEU A 45 -1.34 -2.85 -3.20
N LEU A 46 -2.08 -1.75 -3.25
CA LEU A 46 -3.01 -1.33 -2.20
C LEU A 46 -4.44 -1.38 -2.72
N THR A 47 -5.31 -2.10 -2.03
CA THR A 47 -6.75 -2.18 -2.32
C THR A 47 -7.52 -1.43 -1.24
N ALA A 48 -8.32 -0.45 -1.64
CA ALA A 48 -9.15 0.35 -0.76
C ALA A 48 -10.61 0.38 -1.25
N GLU A 49 -11.54 0.55 -0.32
CA GLU A 49 -12.95 0.77 -0.64
C GLU A 49 -13.13 2.12 -1.36
N GLN A 50 -13.91 2.10 -2.43
CA GLN A 50 -14.20 3.29 -3.22
C GLN A 50 -15.11 4.25 -2.45
N GLY A 51 -14.73 5.52 -2.39
CA GLY A 51 -15.51 6.60 -1.75
C GLY A 51 -15.16 6.80 -0.28
N SER A 52 -15.08 5.74 0.53
CA SER A 52 -14.61 5.87 1.92
C SER A 52 -13.08 5.94 2.01
N GLY A 53 -12.38 5.36 1.02
CA GLY A 53 -10.94 5.22 1.05
C GLY A 53 -10.43 4.24 2.10
N ARG A 54 -11.30 3.46 2.76
CA ARG A 54 -10.89 2.50 3.80
C ARG A 54 -9.94 1.46 3.20
N VAL A 55 -8.79 1.25 3.82
CA VAL A 55 -7.82 0.24 3.38
C VAL A 55 -8.38 -1.15 3.67
N LEU A 56 -8.54 -1.97 2.62
CA LEU A 56 -9.07 -3.33 2.73
C LEU A 56 -7.97 -4.38 2.70
N GLY A 57 -6.89 -4.11 1.97
CA GLY A 57 -5.71 -4.97 1.96
C GLY A 57 -4.53 -4.39 1.20
N VAL A 58 -3.37 -4.99 1.45
CA VAL A 58 -2.10 -4.60 0.84
C VAL A 58 -1.29 -5.85 0.52
N GLN A 59 -0.66 -5.86 -0.65
CA GLN A 59 0.31 -6.86 -1.06
C GLN A 59 1.62 -6.16 -1.42
N MET A 60 2.75 -6.72 -1.01
CA MET A 60 4.08 -6.16 -1.24
C MET A 60 4.99 -7.23 -1.83
N LEU A 61 5.76 -6.84 -2.85
CA LEU A 61 6.88 -7.60 -3.39
C LEU A 61 8.12 -6.70 -3.37
N CYS A 62 8.97 -6.82 -2.35
CA CYS A 62 10.15 -5.98 -2.16
C CYS A 62 11.10 -6.58 -1.10
N PRO A 63 12.35 -6.09 -0.97
CA PRO A 63 13.18 -6.41 0.20
C PRO A 63 12.43 -6.08 1.50
N ARG A 64 12.48 -7.02 2.46
CA ARG A 64 11.87 -6.93 3.79
C ARG A 64 10.36 -6.68 3.78
N ALA A 65 9.64 -7.16 2.76
CA ALA A 65 8.19 -7.02 2.67
C ALA A 65 7.48 -7.57 3.92
N ALA A 66 7.97 -8.68 4.49
CA ALA A 66 7.37 -9.30 5.67
C ALA A 66 7.44 -8.42 6.93
N ASP A 67 8.49 -7.62 7.06
CA ASP A 67 8.65 -6.67 8.18
C ASP A 67 7.81 -5.40 7.96
N ILE A 68 7.84 -4.87 6.73
CA ILE A 68 7.30 -3.54 6.43
C ILE A 68 5.77 -3.55 6.36
N ILE A 69 5.17 -4.66 5.93
CA ILE A 69 3.71 -4.79 5.80
C ILE A 69 2.97 -4.68 7.15
N GLN A 70 3.69 -4.73 8.27
CA GLN A 70 3.11 -4.57 9.61
C GLN A 70 2.35 -3.25 9.76
N GLU A 71 2.78 -2.18 9.08
CA GLU A 71 2.03 -0.92 9.03
C GLU A 71 0.64 -1.09 8.41
N ALA A 72 0.56 -1.78 7.26
CA ALA A 72 -0.71 -2.09 6.60
C ALA A 72 -1.61 -3.00 7.47
N THR A 73 -1.01 -3.86 8.30
CA THR A 73 -1.77 -4.67 9.27
C THR A 73 -2.54 -3.79 10.25
N LEU A 74 -1.91 -2.74 10.78
CA LEU A 74 -2.58 -1.78 11.65
C LEU A 74 -3.65 -1.00 10.89
N ALA A 75 -3.36 -0.58 9.66
CA ALA A 75 -4.33 0.14 8.83
C ALA A 75 -5.61 -0.68 8.60
N VAL A 76 -5.47 -1.94 8.18
CA VAL A 76 -6.61 -2.86 7.99
C VAL A 76 -7.33 -3.12 9.31
N ARG A 77 -6.60 -3.39 10.40
CA ARG A 77 -7.19 -3.70 11.71
C ARG A 77 -8.03 -2.55 12.28
N PHE A 78 -7.53 -1.33 12.16
CA PHE A 78 -8.19 -0.14 12.71
C PHE A 78 -9.10 0.57 11.70
N GLY A 79 -9.22 0.05 10.47
CA GLY A 79 -10.05 0.63 9.42
C GLY A 79 -9.58 2.02 8.98
N LEU A 80 -8.27 2.24 8.98
CA LEU A 80 -7.68 3.49 8.49
C LEU A 80 -7.92 3.66 6.99
N THR A 81 -7.90 4.90 6.54
CA THR A 81 -8.10 5.27 5.14
C THR A 81 -6.78 5.48 4.40
N VAL A 82 -6.85 5.50 3.08
CA VAL A 82 -5.72 5.91 2.22
C VAL A 82 -5.27 7.33 2.49
N VAL A 83 -6.15 8.21 2.98
CA VAL A 83 -5.80 9.58 3.38
C VAL A 83 -4.97 9.56 4.65
N ASP A 84 -5.32 8.74 5.63
CA ASP A 84 -4.54 8.59 6.87
C ASP A 84 -3.12 8.13 6.56
N LEU A 85 -2.97 7.12 5.71
CA LEU A 85 -1.64 6.64 5.28
C LEU A 85 -0.88 7.70 4.46
N ALA A 86 -1.53 8.36 3.50
CA ALA A 86 -0.89 9.35 2.62
C ALA A 86 -0.40 10.60 3.38
N THR A 87 -1.10 11.00 4.44
CA THR A 87 -0.79 12.19 5.24
C THR A 87 0.08 11.89 6.46
N THR A 88 0.26 10.61 6.82
CA THR A 88 1.19 10.19 7.87
C THR A 88 2.63 10.42 7.45
N VAL A 89 3.42 11.06 8.33
CA VAL A 89 4.85 11.27 8.12
C VAL A 89 5.59 9.94 8.17
N HIS A 90 6.06 9.48 7.01
CA HIS A 90 6.89 8.29 6.90
C HIS A 90 8.38 8.63 7.06
N VAL A 91 9.14 7.66 7.55
CA VAL A 91 10.61 7.77 7.63
C VAL A 91 11.20 7.89 6.22
N TYR A 92 12.16 8.79 6.01
CA TYR A 92 12.79 9.02 4.72
C TYR A 92 14.34 8.99 4.80
N PRO A 93 15.04 8.28 3.88
CA PRO A 93 14.50 7.36 2.88
C PRO A 93 14.21 5.97 3.50
N SER A 94 13.05 5.39 3.20
CA SER A 94 12.68 4.03 3.60
C SER A 94 11.91 3.32 2.48
N ILE A 95 11.83 1.98 2.54
CA ILE A 95 10.97 1.21 1.64
C ILE A 95 9.49 1.38 2.05
N SER A 96 9.21 1.59 3.35
CA SER A 96 7.84 1.82 3.85
C SER A 96 7.21 3.09 3.28
N ASP A 97 8.00 4.10 2.88
CA ASP A 97 7.49 5.26 2.13
C ASP A 97 6.75 4.86 0.82
N GLY A 98 7.01 3.67 0.28
CA GLY A 98 6.24 3.11 -0.82
C GLY A 98 4.76 2.89 -0.47
N LEU A 99 4.42 2.55 0.77
CA LEU A 99 3.03 2.42 1.22
C LEU A 99 2.34 3.79 1.22
N ARG A 100 2.99 4.83 1.76
CA ARG A 100 2.51 6.22 1.69
C ARG A 100 2.22 6.66 0.26
N GLN A 101 3.18 6.45 -0.65
CA GLN A 101 3.06 6.85 -2.05
C GLN A 101 1.95 6.07 -2.78
N ALA A 102 1.79 4.78 -2.50
CA ALA A 102 0.70 3.97 -3.04
C ALA A 102 -0.67 4.47 -2.55
N ALA A 103 -0.77 4.81 -1.27
CA ALA A 103 -1.95 5.39 -0.65
C ALA A 103 -2.26 6.80 -1.21
N GLN A 104 -1.25 7.65 -1.39
CA GLN A 104 -1.41 8.97 -1.99
C GLN A 104 -1.97 8.88 -3.41
N ARG A 105 -1.43 7.98 -4.24
CA ARG A 105 -1.95 7.72 -5.59
C ARG A 105 -3.39 7.23 -5.56
N ASN A 106 -3.73 6.36 -4.61
CA ASN A 106 -5.09 5.86 -4.43
C ASN A 106 -6.05 6.99 -4.04
N ALA A 107 -5.70 7.78 -3.03
CA ALA A 107 -6.50 8.90 -2.55
C ALA A 107 -6.78 9.92 -3.65
N VAL A 108 -5.77 10.32 -4.42
CA VAL A 108 -5.94 11.24 -5.56
C VAL A 108 -6.86 10.65 -6.62
N ALA A 109 -6.70 9.36 -6.96
CA ALA A 109 -7.56 8.70 -7.95
C ALA A 109 -9.03 8.59 -7.50
N GLN A 110 -9.28 8.61 -6.18
CA GLN A 110 -10.61 8.65 -5.60
C GLN A 110 -11.14 10.09 -5.33
N ASN A 111 -10.35 11.14 -5.59
CA ASN A 111 -10.64 12.54 -5.20
C ASN A 111 -10.83 12.72 -3.67
N LEU A 112 -10.03 12.02 -2.87
CA LEU A 112 -10.00 12.14 -1.40
C LEU A 112 -8.87 13.05 -0.89
N LEU A 113 -7.91 13.37 -1.76
CA LEU A 113 -6.81 14.32 -1.59
C LEU A 113 -6.64 15.10 -2.90
#